data_AF-A0A0D5NER0-F1
#
_entry.id   AF-A0A0D5NER0-F1
#
_cell.length_a   1.000
_cell.length_b   1.000
_cell.length_c   1.000
_cell.angle_alpha   90.00
_cell.angle_beta   90.00
_cell.angle_gamma   90.00
#
_symmetry.space_group_name_H-M   'P 1'
#
loop_
_entity.id
_entity.type
_entity.pdbx_description
1 polymer ?
#
loop_
_entity_poly.entity_id
_entity_poly.type
_entity_poly.pdbx_seq_one_letter_code
_entity_poly.pdbx_strand_id
1 'polypeptide(L)'
;MNKWKKTAGVTVLSMALGFPAAVSAAGMSAGSMTGKEMTMQDMTMKDMTMKDMTMKDMSASDKYKGASMMTLNGMSYVSLRQVAMNLGYTVMWDPMDKSVTLSCTVKAKEMMDKKYTIKLMAGSTKIWVNGKEMMLNAAPMEKMGTTYVSKGFVEIYLVKMMSMMSK
;
A
#
# COMPACT_ATOMS: atom_id res chain seq x y z
N MET A 1 -21.10 10.63 -36.68
CA MET A 1 -20.86 9.24 -37.13
C MET A 1 -19.39 9.10 -37.51
N ASN A 2 -18.52 8.72 -36.57
CA ASN A 2 -17.08 8.65 -36.82
C ASN A 2 -16.63 7.19 -36.81
N LYS A 3 -16.38 6.66 -38.02
CA LYS A 3 -15.88 5.32 -38.28
C LYS A 3 -14.37 5.30 -38.05
N TRP A 4 -13.91 4.74 -36.93
CA TRP A 4 -12.51 4.38 -36.74
C TRP A 4 -12.33 2.88 -36.97
N LYS A 5 -11.49 2.58 -37.97
CA LYS A 5 -11.17 1.23 -38.45
C LYS A 5 -10.25 0.55 -37.44
N LYS A 6 -10.62 -0.66 -37.02
CA LYS A 6 -9.77 -1.58 -36.25
C LYS A 6 -8.78 -2.22 -37.21
N THR A 7 -7.48 -2.09 -36.94
CA THR A 7 -6.44 -2.86 -37.60
C THR A 7 -5.91 -3.88 -36.61
N ALA A 8 -6.25 -5.15 -36.85
CA ALA A 8 -5.72 -6.29 -36.12
C ALA A 8 -4.34 -6.63 -36.69
N GLY A 9 -3.29 -6.43 -35.89
CA GLY A 9 -1.97 -6.98 -36.16
C GLY A 9 -1.82 -8.29 -35.40
N VAL A 10 -2.08 -9.41 -36.08
CA VAL A 10 -1.67 -10.74 -35.62
C VAL A 10 -0.22 -10.91 -36.04
N THR A 11 0.67 -11.11 -35.08
CA THR A 11 2.03 -11.60 -35.36
C THR A 11 2.29 -12.79 -34.45
N VAL A 12 2.17 -13.97 -35.04
CA VAL A 12 2.67 -15.22 -34.48
C VAL A 12 4.00 -15.48 -35.19
N LEU A 13 5.12 -15.49 -34.46
CA LEU A 13 6.25 -16.32 -34.87
C LEU A 13 7.15 -16.66 -33.67
N SER A 14 7.19 -17.96 -33.42
CA SER A 14 7.92 -18.69 -32.39
C SER A 14 9.44 -18.60 -32.56
N MET A 15 10.20 -18.54 -31.46
CA MET A 15 11.53 -19.15 -31.39
C MET A 15 11.78 -19.70 -29.98
N ALA A 16 11.75 -21.03 -29.89
CA ALA A 16 12.33 -21.77 -28.79
C ALA A 16 13.86 -21.67 -28.89
N LEU A 17 14.50 -21.15 -27.85
CA LEU A 17 15.93 -21.29 -27.63
C LEU A 17 16.12 -21.96 -26.27
N GLY A 18 16.64 -23.18 -26.31
CA GLY A 18 16.93 -23.99 -25.15
C GLY A 18 18.01 -23.34 -24.29
N PHE A 19 17.73 -23.28 -22.99
CA PHE A 19 18.76 -23.03 -21.98
C PHE A 19 19.29 -24.37 -21.49
N PRO A 20 20.61 -24.63 -21.53
CA PRO A 20 21.19 -25.79 -20.91
C PRO A 20 21.04 -25.68 -19.39
N ALA A 21 20.49 -26.75 -18.79
CA ALA A 21 20.53 -26.96 -17.36
C ALA A 21 21.99 -27.15 -16.90
N ALA A 22 22.58 -26.11 -16.31
CA ALA A 22 23.81 -26.23 -15.56
C ALA A 22 23.48 -26.44 -14.08
N VAL A 23 23.61 -27.70 -13.66
CA VAL A 23 23.71 -28.08 -12.25
C VAL A 23 25.11 -27.65 -11.79
N SER A 24 25.21 -26.77 -10.81
CA SER A 24 26.47 -26.50 -10.09
C SER A 24 26.18 -26.45 -8.61
N ALA A 25 26.32 -27.63 -8.00
CA ALA A 25 26.52 -27.79 -6.58
C ALA A 25 28.03 -27.74 -6.32
N ALA A 26 28.50 -26.75 -5.57
CA ALA A 26 29.67 -26.85 -4.69
C ALA A 26 29.95 -25.49 -4.01
N GLY A 27 29.80 -25.47 -2.69
CA GLY A 27 30.72 -24.78 -1.79
C GLY A 27 30.65 -23.25 -1.75
N MET A 28 29.73 -22.71 -0.94
CA MET A 28 30.04 -21.48 -0.19
C MET A 28 29.83 -21.72 1.30
N SER A 29 30.96 -21.55 1.98
CA SER A 29 31.26 -21.75 3.38
C SER A 29 30.22 -21.16 4.34
N ALA A 30 29.77 -21.98 5.27
CA ALA A 30 28.98 -21.60 6.43
C ALA A 30 29.84 -20.72 7.37
N GLY A 31 29.72 -19.40 7.19
CA GLY A 31 30.13 -18.44 8.21
C GLY A 31 29.18 -18.53 9.40
N SER A 32 29.62 -19.21 10.45
CA SER A 32 29.02 -19.21 11.78
C SER A 32 28.87 -17.77 12.30
N MET A 33 27.67 -17.19 12.18
CA MET A 33 27.27 -16.05 13.00
C MET A 33 26.56 -16.61 14.22
N THR A 34 27.34 -16.70 15.30
CA THR A 34 26.91 -16.98 16.66
C THR A 34 25.78 -16.01 17.02
N GLY A 35 24.58 -16.57 17.16
CA GLY A 35 23.38 -15.87 17.54
C GLY A 35 23.54 -15.26 18.94
N LYS A 36 23.54 -13.93 19.01
CA LYS A 36 23.07 -13.26 20.21
C LYS A 36 21.56 -13.46 20.25
N GLU A 37 21.18 -14.41 21.09
CA GLU A 37 19.84 -14.70 21.57
C GLU A 37 19.23 -13.41 22.15
N MET A 38 18.60 -12.59 21.30
CA MET A 38 17.67 -11.56 21.75
C MET A 38 16.37 -12.27 22.07
N THR A 39 16.27 -12.76 23.29
CA THR A 39 15.00 -13.07 23.94
C THR A 39 14.16 -11.79 23.91
N MET A 40 13.23 -11.72 22.96
CA MET A 40 12.14 -10.75 23.01
C MET A 40 11.25 -11.17 24.19
N GLN A 41 11.64 -10.72 25.38
CA GLN A 41 10.78 -10.71 26.55
C GLN A 41 9.48 -10.03 26.14
N ASP A 42 8.43 -10.83 26.10
CA ASP A 42 7.11 -10.47 26.60
C ASP A 42 6.74 -8.99 26.42
N MET A 43 6.68 -8.55 25.16
CA MET A 43 5.80 -7.42 24.83
C MET A 43 4.39 -8.00 24.72
N THR A 44 3.86 -8.41 25.88
CA THR A 44 2.42 -8.48 26.10
C THR A 44 1.87 -7.15 25.64
N MET A 45 1.25 -7.13 24.45
CA MET A 45 0.47 -6.00 23.96
C MET A 45 -0.73 -5.88 24.87
N LYS A 46 -0.49 -5.24 26.00
CA LYS A 46 -1.41 -4.96 27.08
C LYS A 46 -2.56 -4.20 26.46
N ASP A 47 -3.64 -4.94 26.19
CA ASP A 47 -4.99 -4.43 26.01
C ASP A 47 -5.04 -3.02 25.40
N MET A 48 -4.52 -2.87 24.18
CA MET A 48 -4.94 -1.76 23.33
C MET A 48 -6.29 -2.15 22.76
N THR A 49 -7.28 -2.28 23.66
CA THR A 49 -8.68 -2.13 23.33
C THR A 49 -8.75 -0.81 22.57
N MET A 50 -8.87 -0.89 21.24
CA MET A 50 -9.14 0.26 20.39
C MET A 50 -10.54 0.74 20.76
N LYS A 51 -10.57 1.53 21.84
CA LYS A 51 -11.71 2.18 22.45
C LYS A 51 -12.50 2.79 21.31
N ASP A 52 -13.68 2.22 21.03
CA ASP A 52 -14.71 2.65 20.07
C ASP A 52 -14.37 4.03 19.45
N MET A 53 -13.43 4.05 18.50
CA MET A 53 -13.04 5.27 17.82
C MET A 53 -14.11 5.48 16.78
N THR A 54 -15.23 6.00 17.24
CA THR A 54 -16.30 6.51 16.39
C THR A 54 -15.64 7.63 15.56
N MET A 55 -15.23 7.31 14.33
CA MET A 55 -14.46 8.21 13.44
C MET A 55 -15.29 9.41 12.93
N LYS A 56 -16.42 9.69 13.57
CA LYS A 56 -17.42 10.65 13.10
C LYS A 56 -16.97 12.10 13.31
N ASP A 57 -16.00 12.35 14.20
CA ASP A 57 -15.53 13.70 14.57
C ASP A 57 -14.01 13.91 14.51
N MET A 58 -13.28 13.18 13.65
CA MET A 58 -11.90 13.57 13.37
C MET A 58 -11.89 14.85 12.53
N SER A 59 -11.48 15.95 13.15
CA SER A 59 -11.26 17.22 12.46
C SER A 59 -10.28 17.03 11.31
N ALA A 60 -10.39 17.82 10.24
CA ALA A 60 -9.49 17.73 9.09
C ALA A 60 -8.01 17.91 9.52
N SER A 61 -7.75 18.66 10.59
CA SER A 61 -6.42 18.84 11.19
C SER A 61 -5.85 17.57 11.82
N ASP A 62 -6.67 16.73 12.44
CA ASP A 62 -6.17 15.55 13.15
C ASP A 62 -5.63 14.49 12.18
N LYS A 63 -6.22 14.40 10.98
CA LYS A 63 -5.84 13.42 9.94
C LYS A 63 -4.40 13.57 9.47
N TYR A 64 -3.90 14.81 9.44
CA TYR A 64 -2.54 15.14 8.98
C TYR A 64 -1.60 15.46 10.12
N LYS A 65 -2.00 15.24 11.38
CA LYS A 65 -1.18 15.54 12.54
C LYS A 65 0.13 14.74 12.51
N GLY A 66 1.25 15.45 12.49
CA GLY A 66 2.59 14.85 12.42
C GLY A 66 2.97 14.29 11.05
N ALA A 67 2.11 14.40 10.02
CA ALA A 67 2.42 13.97 8.67
C ALA A 67 3.31 15.00 7.97
N SER A 68 4.41 14.54 7.37
CA SER A 68 5.25 15.39 6.52
C SER A 68 4.46 15.78 5.26
N MET A 69 4.40 17.09 4.99
CA MET A 69 3.75 17.63 3.79
C MET A 69 4.79 18.28 2.88
N MET A 70 4.62 18.12 1.57
CA MET A 70 5.43 18.82 0.59
C MET A 70 4.57 19.31 -0.57
N THR A 71 4.93 20.45 -1.15
CA THR A 71 4.30 20.98 -2.35
C THR A 71 5.20 20.74 -3.54
N LEU A 72 4.68 20.11 -4.59
CA LEU A 72 5.39 19.87 -5.84
C LEU A 72 4.46 20.20 -7.01
N ASN A 73 4.91 21.08 -7.91
CA ASN A 73 4.14 21.52 -9.09
C ASN A 73 2.73 22.03 -8.74
N GLY A 74 2.59 22.79 -7.64
CA GLY A 74 1.30 23.29 -7.15
C GLY A 74 0.39 22.24 -6.52
N MET A 75 0.79 20.97 -6.48
CA MET A 75 0.07 19.90 -5.79
C MET A 75 0.62 19.67 -4.39
N SER A 76 -0.28 19.51 -3.42
CA SER A 76 0.08 19.13 -2.05
C SER A 76 0.17 17.60 -1.92
N TYR A 77 1.31 17.13 -1.44
CA TYR A 77 1.59 15.75 -1.14
C TYR A 77 1.78 15.55 0.37
N VAL A 78 1.41 14.37 0.85
CA VAL A 78 1.51 13.98 2.25
C VAL A 78 2.13 12.61 2.38
N SER A 79 2.88 12.38 3.46
CA SER A 79 3.47 11.08 3.77
C SER A 79 2.37 10.03 3.98
N LEU A 80 2.30 9.04 3.09
CA LEU A 80 1.24 8.04 3.10
C LEU A 80 1.20 7.24 4.41
N ARG A 81 2.37 6.79 4.87
CA ARG A 81 2.48 5.92 6.05
C ARG A 81 1.90 6.58 7.30
N GLN A 82 2.31 7.82 7.59
CA GLN A 82 1.87 8.53 8.80
C GLN A 82 0.36 8.77 8.76
N VAL A 83 -0.16 9.27 7.64
CA VAL A 83 -1.60 9.53 7.48
C VAL A 83 -2.42 8.23 7.58
N ALA A 84 -1.97 7.16 6.92
CA ALA A 84 -2.66 5.87 6.96
C ALA A 84 -2.68 5.29 8.38
N MET A 85 -1.56 5.34 9.10
CA MET A 85 -1.48 4.88 10.50
C MET A 85 -2.39 5.72 11.42
N ASN A 86 -2.43 7.04 11.24
CA ASN A 86 -3.34 7.92 11.98
C ASN A 86 -4.82 7.57 11.76
N LEU A 87 -5.16 7.04 10.57
CA LEU A 87 -6.50 6.58 10.21
C LEU A 87 -6.76 5.11 10.60
N GLY A 88 -5.83 4.44 11.30
CA GLY A 88 -5.99 3.07 11.76
C GLY A 88 -5.66 1.99 10.72
N TYR A 89 -4.96 2.33 9.64
CA TYR A 89 -4.49 1.35 8.66
C TYR A 89 -3.14 0.75 9.08
N THR A 90 -3.00 -0.55 8.84
CA THR A 90 -1.71 -1.24 8.82
C THR A 90 -1.04 -1.02 7.47
N VAL A 91 0.21 -0.57 7.49
CA VAL A 91 1.00 -0.24 6.29
C VAL A 91 2.14 -1.24 6.16
N MET A 92 2.17 -1.98 5.04
CA MET A 92 3.26 -2.87 4.66
C MET A 92 3.92 -2.36 3.39
N TRP A 93 5.25 -2.25 3.42
CA TRP A 93 6.05 -1.94 2.24
C TRP A 93 6.69 -3.22 1.70
N ASP A 94 6.54 -3.44 0.39
CA ASP A 94 7.21 -4.49 -0.34
C ASP A 94 8.33 -3.88 -1.20
N PRO A 95 9.61 -4.12 -0.87
CA PRO A 95 10.73 -3.56 -1.63
C PRO A 95 10.94 -4.24 -2.98
N MET A 96 10.49 -5.48 -3.19
CA MET A 96 10.62 -6.17 -4.48
C MET A 96 9.66 -5.57 -5.50
N ASP A 97 8.41 -5.38 -5.09
CA ASP A 97 7.36 -4.79 -5.93
C ASP A 97 7.36 -3.25 -5.93
N LYS A 98 8.17 -2.63 -5.07
CA LYS A 98 8.10 -1.19 -4.74
C LYS A 98 6.66 -0.74 -4.46
N SER A 99 5.95 -1.56 -3.68
CA SER A 99 4.52 -1.41 -3.45
C SER A 99 4.19 -1.20 -1.99
N VAL A 100 3.24 -0.30 -1.72
CA VAL A 100 2.65 -0.11 -0.39
C VAL A 100 1.31 -0.83 -0.37
N THR A 101 1.13 -1.72 0.60
CA THR A 101 -0.15 -2.34 0.92
C THR A 101 -0.69 -1.75 2.21
N LEU A 102 -1.88 -1.16 2.13
CA LEU A 102 -2.64 -0.61 3.25
C LEU A 102 -3.77 -1.58 3.56
N SER A 103 -3.91 -1.99 4.81
CA SER A 103 -5.01 -2.84 5.22
C SER A 103 -5.67 -2.32 6.49
N CYS A 104 -6.99 -2.40 6.55
CA CYS A 104 -7.80 -1.99 7.69
C CYS A 104 -8.86 -3.07 7.89
N THR A 105 -9.06 -3.49 9.14
CA THR A 105 -10.14 -4.39 9.52
C THR A 105 -11.18 -3.58 10.28
N VAL A 106 -12.38 -3.46 9.73
CA VAL A 106 -13.48 -2.79 10.41
C VAL A 106 -14.35 -3.85 11.07
N LYS A 107 -14.45 -3.79 12.40
CA LYS A 107 -15.42 -4.60 13.16
C LYS A 107 -16.79 -3.94 13.01
N ALA A 108 -17.61 -4.44 12.11
CA ALA A 108 -19.01 -4.03 12.03
C ALA A 108 -19.80 -4.72 13.14
N LYS A 109 -20.71 -3.97 13.80
CA LYS A 109 -21.40 -4.39 15.03
C LYS A 109 -22.20 -5.69 14.92
N GLU A 110 -22.55 -6.15 13.71
CA GLU A 110 -23.42 -7.32 13.54
C GLU A 110 -23.07 -8.29 12.39
N MET A 111 -22.05 -8.06 11.56
CA MET A 111 -21.74 -9.00 10.47
C MET A 111 -20.25 -8.99 10.12
N MET A 112 -19.64 -10.18 10.09
CA MET A 112 -18.30 -10.59 9.61
C MET A 112 -17.23 -9.49 9.42
N ASP A 113 -16.05 -9.70 10.00
CA ASP A 113 -14.88 -8.84 9.82
C ASP A 113 -14.63 -8.53 8.34
N LYS A 114 -14.88 -7.28 7.93
CA LYS A 114 -14.60 -6.81 6.57
C LYS A 114 -13.18 -6.25 6.54
N LYS A 115 -12.32 -6.94 5.80
CA LYS A 115 -10.96 -6.47 5.51
C LYS A 115 -10.98 -5.59 4.26
N TYR A 116 -10.49 -4.37 4.41
CA TYR A 116 -10.30 -3.43 3.32
C TYR A 116 -8.81 -3.34 2.99
N THR A 117 -8.44 -3.50 1.72
CA THR A 117 -7.04 -3.52 1.27
C THR A 117 -6.83 -2.58 0.09
N ILE A 118 -5.81 -1.72 0.17
CA ILE A 118 -5.32 -0.91 -0.95
C ILE A 118 -3.89 -1.31 -1.25
N LYS A 119 -3.58 -1.72 -2.49
CA LYS A 119 -2.20 -1.88 -2.98
C LYS A 119 -1.91 -0.77 -3.98
N LEU A 120 -0.81 -0.07 -3.80
CA LEU A 120 -0.33 0.97 -4.71
C LEU A 120 1.18 0.81 -4.96
N MET A 121 1.65 1.24 -6.13
CA MET A 121 3.06 1.19 -6.49
C MET A 121 3.61 2.61 -6.62
N ALA A 122 4.82 2.84 -6.10
CA ALA A 122 5.51 4.12 -6.29
C ALA A 122 5.79 4.35 -7.79
N GLY A 123 5.48 5.55 -8.28
CA GLY A 123 5.63 5.93 -9.69
C GLY A 123 4.50 5.48 -10.62
N SER A 124 3.49 4.75 -10.11
CA SER A 124 2.35 4.27 -10.91
C SER A 124 1.06 5.00 -10.55
N THR A 125 0.25 5.33 -11.56
CA THR A 125 -1.13 5.81 -11.34
C THR A 125 -2.12 4.67 -11.13
N LYS A 126 -1.71 3.41 -11.33
CA LYS A 126 -2.56 2.24 -11.09
C LYS A 126 -2.50 1.83 -9.63
N ILE A 127 -3.67 1.58 -9.06
CA ILE A 127 -3.84 1.03 -7.71
C ILE A 127 -4.87 -0.09 -7.71
N TRP A 128 -4.85 -0.93 -6.67
CA TRP A 128 -5.84 -1.97 -6.44
C TRP A 128 -6.56 -1.69 -5.14
N VAL A 129 -7.87 -1.53 -5.21
CA VAL A 129 -8.75 -1.32 -4.06
C VAL A 129 -9.65 -2.53 -3.94
N ASN A 130 -9.48 -3.32 -2.88
CA ASN A 130 -10.17 -4.60 -2.67
C ASN A 130 -10.11 -5.52 -3.91
N GLY A 131 -8.93 -5.61 -4.53
CA GLY A 131 -8.70 -6.43 -5.73
C GLY A 131 -9.17 -5.81 -7.05
N LYS A 132 -9.85 -4.66 -7.03
CA LYS A 132 -10.27 -3.94 -8.25
C LYS A 132 -9.24 -2.89 -8.64
N GLU A 133 -8.76 -2.92 -9.90
CA GLU A 133 -7.87 -1.90 -10.44
C GLU A 133 -8.61 -0.55 -10.56
N MET A 134 -7.97 0.52 -10.07
CA MET A 134 -8.42 1.90 -10.16
C MET A 134 -7.28 2.78 -10.65
N MET A 135 -7.61 3.95 -11.21
CA MET A 135 -6.64 4.93 -11.72
C MET A 135 -6.60 6.17 -10.83
N LEU A 136 -5.40 6.67 -10.58
CA LEU A 136 -5.13 7.90 -9.86
C LEU A 136 -4.86 9.07 -10.81
N ASN A 137 -5.21 10.27 -10.33
CA ASN A 137 -4.89 11.51 -11.03
C ASN A 137 -3.39 11.86 -10.93
N ALA A 138 -2.72 11.38 -9.89
CA ALA A 138 -1.29 11.59 -9.67
C ALA A 138 -0.67 10.33 -9.05
N ALA A 139 0.49 9.91 -9.55
CA ALA A 139 1.21 8.76 -9.04
C ALA A 139 1.76 9.03 -7.63
N PRO A 140 1.79 8.03 -6.74
CA PRO A 140 2.57 8.08 -5.50
C PRO A 140 4.04 8.26 -5.83
N MET A 141 4.77 9.04 -5.03
CA MET A 141 6.19 9.30 -5.24
C MET A 141 6.98 8.84 -4.04
N GLU A 142 8.15 8.25 -4.28
CA GLU A 142 9.08 7.92 -3.21
C GLU A 142 10.17 9.00 -3.14
N LYS A 143 10.35 9.60 -1.97
CA LYS A 143 11.41 10.59 -1.72
C LYS A 143 12.03 10.33 -0.35
N MET A 144 13.35 10.13 -0.33
CA MET A 144 14.11 9.83 0.90
C MET A 144 13.52 8.63 1.68
N GLY A 145 13.17 7.55 0.98
CA GLY A 145 12.58 6.35 1.58
C GLY A 145 11.16 6.53 2.12
N THR A 146 10.52 7.68 1.85
CA THR A 146 9.13 7.94 2.26
C THR A 146 8.24 8.03 1.03
N THR A 147 7.13 7.28 1.04
CA THR A 147 6.09 7.38 0.01
C THR A 147 5.16 8.55 0.30
N TYR A 148 5.02 9.43 -0.68
CA TYR A 148 4.14 10.58 -0.69
C TYR A 148 2.99 10.37 -1.66
N VAL A 149 1.78 10.73 -1.25
CA VAL A 149 0.56 10.68 -2.08
C VAL A 149 -0.12 12.04 -2.09
N SER A 150 -0.92 12.31 -3.12
CA SER A 150 -1.68 13.57 -3.19
C SER A 150 -2.73 13.63 -2.08
N LYS A 151 -3.09 14.84 -1.63
CA LYS A 151 -4.21 15.00 -0.67
C LYS A 151 -5.52 14.38 -1.18
N GLY A 152 -5.80 14.53 -2.47
CA GLY A 152 -7.00 13.93 -3.09
C GLY A 152 -7.04 12.39 -2.99
N PHE A 153 -5.89 11.72 -3.05
CA PHE A 153 -5.83 10.28 -2.80
C PHE A 153 -6.30 9.93 -1.38
N VAL A 154 -5.79 10.65 -0.37
CA VAL A 154 -6.14 10.42 1.03
C VAL A 154 -7.64 10.62 1.25
N GLU A 155 -8.19 11.70 0.73
CA GLU A 155 -9.61 12.03 0.92
C GLU A 155 -10.53 10.99 0.27
N ILE A 156 -10.21 10.57 -0.96
CA ILE A 156 -11.07 9.66 -1.74
C ILE A 156 -10.95 8.21 -1.25
N TYR A 157 -9.74 7.72 -1.01
CA TYR A 157 -9.50 6.29 -0.78
C TYR A 157 -9.33 5.90 0.68
N LEU A 158 -8.83 6.81 1.53
CA LEU A 158 -8.69 6.54 2.96
C LEU A 158 -9.91 7.08 3.73
N VAL A 159 -10.15 8.39 3.66
CA VAL A 159 -11.16 9.04 4.50
C VAL A 159 -12.59 8.68 4.08
N LYS A 160 -12.92 8.84 2.80
CA LYS A 160 -14.28 8.60 2.30
C LYS A 160 -14.71 7.15 2.49
N MET A 161 -13.79 6.20 2.32
CA MET A 161 -14.10 4.77 2.49
C MET A 161 -14.37 4.40 3.94
N MET A 162 -13.60 4.92 4.89
CA MET A 162 -13.89 4.73 6.32
C MET A 162 -15.27 5.29 6.69
N SER A 163 -15.65 6.44 6.11
CA SER A 163 -16.96 7.05 6.34
C SER A 163 -18.12 6.22 5.76
N MET A 164 -17.89 5.49 4.66
CA MET A 164 -18.90 4.59 4.08
C MET A 164 -19.03 3.28 4.87
N MET A 165 -17.94 2.77 5.44
CA MET A 165 -17.94 1.50 6.19
C MET A 165 -18.47 1.64 7.63
N SER A 166 -18.50 2.87 8.18
CA SER A 166 -18.99 3.14 9.53
C SER A 166 -20.52 3.41 9.60
N LYS A 167 -21.23 3.32 8.49
CA LYS A 167 -22.70 3.44 8.45
C LYS A 167 -23.34 2.07 8.57
#